data_AF-A0A8T9G2Q3-F1
#
_entry.id   AF-A0A8T9G2Q3-F1
#
_cell.length_a   1.000
_cell.length_b   1.000
_cell.length_c   1.000
_cell.angle_alpha   90.00
_cell.angle_beta   90.00
_cell.angle_gamma   90.00
#
_symmetry.space_group_name_H-M   'P 1'
#
loop_
_entity.id
_entity.type
_entity.pdbx_description
1 polymer ?
#
loop_
_entity_poly.entity_id
_entity_poly.type
_entity_poly.pdbx_seq_one_letter_code
_entity_poly.pdbx_strand_id
1 'polypeptide(L)'
;MQDEQRQNSEHGSDHNFKRIEQARIDLALLFTTDLHVGSKRLHEMKRNGTTLNLQFDVDGDMRWRSYNSALSWRITMLLALTENRTVTIHEMDQPGRYRRMFPATLLRRLQWHARPKADFPPVARFYDPHGKAVLLMTRSRLCGHAVDALHNLTDGGPVFQPLWISDIMALRPMLGIGLVRDDTFSASMPISAYLEAAGTHRRIVEEPELSSMSLTGTVTPLAVPPSSRSVAAIFQQECHHNPALAKLRGRTIYENYALGAGCS
;
A
#
# COMPACT_ATOMS: atom_id res chain seq x y z
N MET A 1 36.07 17.91 -22.96
CA MET A 1 34.65 17.86 -23.38
C MET A 1 34.12 16.45 -23.67
N GLN A 2 34.95 15.41 -23.88
CA GLN A 2 34.45 14.03 -24.05
C GLN A 2 34.40 13.19 -22.74
N ASP A 3 35.07 13.63 -21.67
CA ASP A 3 35.08 12.90 -20.38
C ASP A 3 33.89 13.25 -19.45
N GLU A 4 33.24 14.41 -19.63
CA GLU A 4 32.03 14.77 -18.87
C GLU A 4 30.75 14.06 -19.37
N GLN A 5 30.76 13.53 -20.59
CA GLN A 5 29.62 12.78 -21.14
C GLN A 5 29.60 11.30 -20.74
N ARG A 6 30.73 10.72 -20.30
CA ARG A 6 30.79 9.33 -19.82
C ARG A 6 30.37 9.17 -18.35
N GLN A 7 30.59 10.17 -17.50
CA GLN A 7 30.21 10.10 -16.08
C GLN A 7 28.69 10.30 -15.85
N ASN A 8 28.00 11.06 -16.72
CA ASN A 8 26.55 11.24 -16.63
C ASN A 8 25.73 10.01 -17.09
N SER A 9 26.30 9.11 -17.89
CA SER A 9 25.61 7.89 -18.34
C SER A 9 25.61 6.76 -17.30
N GLU A 10 26.62 6.69 -16.43
CA GLU A 10 26.73 5.63 -15.42
C GLU A 10 25.79 5.88 -14.22
N HIS A 11 25.61 7.14 -13.81
CA HIS A 11 24.69 7.50 -12.72
C HIS A 11 23.20 7.35 -13.07
N GLY A 12 22.81 7.58 -14.33
CA GLY A 12 21.42 7.39 -14.78
C GLY A 12 21.00 5.93 -14.87
N SER A 13 21.96 5.03 -15.16
CA SER A 13 21.72 3.59 -15.31
C SER A 13 21.40 2.90 -13.98
N ASP A 14 22.17 3.20 -12.92
CA ASP A 14 21.99 2.61 -11.58
C ASP A 14 20.67 3.06 -10.92
N HIS A 15 20.31 4.34 -11.08
CA HIS A 15 19.03 4.83 -10.55
C HIS A 15 17.83 4.18 -11.26
N ASN A 16 17.92 3.95 -12.57
CA ASN A 16 16.85 3.28 -13.31
C ASN A 16 16.74 1.81 -12.91
N PHE A 17 17.87 1.11 -12.78
CA PHE A 17 17.92 -0.27 -12.32
C PHE A 17 17.27 -0.45 -10.93
N LYS A 18 17.67 0.38 -9.96
CA LYS A 18 17.09 0.37 -8.60
C LYS A 18 15.58 0.65 -8.62
N ARG A 19 15.11 1.55 -9.48
CA ARG A 19 13.68 1.86 -9.62
C ARG A 19 12.90 0.65 -10.19
N ILE A 20 13.45 -0.02 -11.21
CA ILE A 20 12.86 -1.22 -11.80
C ILE A 20 12.81 -2.36 -10.78
N GLU A 21 13.89 -2.56 -10.03
CA GLU A 21 13.95 -3.58 -8.97
C GLU A 21 12.92 -3.30 -7.87
N GLN A 22 12.84 -2.05 -7.39
CA GLN A 22 11.85 -1.67 -6.38
C GLN A 22 10.41 -1.85 -6.89
N ALA A 23 10.13 -1.49 -8.15
CA ALA A 23 8.83 -1.72 -8.75
C ALA A 23 8.46 -3.21 -8.79
N ARG A 24 9.43 -4.09 -9.11
CA ARG A 24 9.22 -5.56 -9.06
C ARG A 24 8.92 -6.06 -7.65
N ILE A 25 9.63 -5.54 -6.64
CA ILE A 25 9.37 -5.84 -5.22
C ILE A 25 7.95 -5.40 -4.84
N ASP A 26 7.58 -4.17 -5.18
CA ASP A 26 6.26 -3.63 -4.86
C ASP A 26 5.14 -4.42 -5.53
N LEU A 27 5.30 -4.79 -6.81
CA LEU A 27 4.35 -5.65 -7.52
C LEU A 27 4.23 -7.01 -6.84
N ALA A 28 5.35 -7.68 -6.53
CA ALA A 28 5.32 -8.98 -5.87
C ALA A 28 4.57 -8.94 -4.52
N LEU A 29 4.79 -7.89 -3.74
CA LEU A 29 4.11 -7.65 -2.48
C LEU A 29 2.61 -7.39 -2.68
N LEU A 30 2.24 -6.55 -3.64
CA LEU A 30 0.84 -6.21 -3.94
C LEU A 30 0.02 -7.35 -4.56
N PHE A 31 0.68 -8.32 -5.20
CA PHE A 31 0.05 -9.52 -5.79
C PHE A 31 0.13 -10.76 -4.91
N THR A 32 0.61 -10.62 -3.67
CA THR A 32 0.55 -11.69 -2.67
C THR A 32 -0.44 -11.37 -1.55
N THR A 33 -1.16 -10.24 -1.64
CA THR A 33 -2.11 -9.80 -0.61
C THR A 33 -3.50 -9.48 -1.15
N ASP A 34 -4.50 -9.84 -0.34
CA ASP A 34 -5.89 -9.47 -0.53
C ASP A 34 -6.33 -8.55 0.60
N LEU A 35 -6.96 -7.43 0.26
CA LEU A 35 -7.62 -6.62 1.28
C LEU A 35 -8.84 -7.38 1.80
N HIS A 36 -8.77 -7.81 3.05
CA HIS A 36 -9.90 -8.41 3.76
C HIS A 36 -10.66 -7.34 4.54
N VAL A 37 -11.98 -7.44 4.51
CA VAL A 37 -12.91 -6.63 5.31
C VAL A 37 -13.85 -7.60 6.04
N GLY A 38 -13.75 -7.61 7.36
CA GLY A 38 -14.25 -8.70 8.21
C GLY A 38 -13.60 -10.02 7.80
N SER A 39 -14.44 -11.02 7.52
CA SER A 39 -14.06 -12.37 7.06
C SER A 39 -14.01 -12.52 5.53
N LYS A 40 -14.32 -11.48 4.76
CA LYS A 40 -14.42 -11.54 3.29
C LYS A 40 -13.34 -10.74 2.60
N ARG A 41 -13.01 -11.12 1.37
CA ARG A 41 -12.08 -10.35 0.52
C ARG A 41 -12.86 -9.25 -0.21
N LEU A 42 -12.26 -8.08 -0.34
CA LEU A 42 -12.89 -6.94 -1.00
C LEU A 42 -13.38 -7.30 -2.42
N HIS A 43 -12.60 -8.05 -3.19
CA HIS A 43 -12.97 -8.40 -4.57
C HIS A 43 -14.13 -9.40 -4.67
N GLU A 44 -14.44 -10.13 -3.60
CA GLU A 44 -15.56 -11.10 -3.51
C GLU A 44 -16.86 -10.42 -3.07
N MET A 45 -16.76 -9.23 -2.48
CA MET A 45 -17.92 -8.49 -1.96
C MET A 45 -18.60 -7.73 -3.11
N LYS A 46 -19.55 -8.40 -3.77
CA LYS A 46 -20.41 -7.79 -4.80
C LYS A 46 -21.65 -7.18 -4.16
N ARG A 47 -21.75 -5.85 -4.16
CA ARG A 47 -23.02 -5.16 -3.91
C ARG A 47 -23.58 -4.67 -5.25
N ASN A 48 -24.83 -5.02 -5.55
CA ASN A 48 -25.45 -4.62 -6.81
C ASN A 48 -25.47 -3.09 -6.93
N GLY A 49 -25.05 -2.58 -8.09
CA GLY A 49 -25.02 -1.14 -8.37
C GLY A 49 -23.82 -0.38 -7.80
N THR A 50 -22.86 -1.04 -7.12
CA THR A 50 -21.67 -0.36 -6.61
C THR A 50 -20.49 -0.50 -7.56
N THR A 51 -19.89 0.63 -7.95
CA THR A 51 -18.72 0.68 -8.83
C THR A 51 -17.68 1.64 -8.28
N LEU A 52 -16.41 1.38 -8.57
CA LEU A 52 -15.34 2.35 -8.38
C LEU A 52 -15.11 3.09 -9.70
N ASN A 53 -15.42 4.39 -9.72
CA ASN A 53 -15.13 5.26 -10.86
C ASN A 53 -13.70 5.77 -10.78
N LEU A 54 -12.97 5.72 -11.89
CA LEU A 54 -11.62 6.28 -12.01
C LEU A 54 -11.52 7.17 -13.23
N GLN A 55 -10.87 8.32 -13.04
CA GLN A 55 -10.30 9.12 -14.10
C GLN A 55 -8.79 9.04 -13.98
N PHE A 56 -8.13 8.52 -15.01
CA PHE A 56 -6.70 8.33 -15.01
C PHE A 56 -6.13 8.51 -16.40
N ASP A 57 -4.88 8.90 -16.44
CA ASP A 57 -4.09 9.06 -17.65
C ASP A 57 -3.11 7.88 -17.78
N VAL A 58 -2.91 7.41 -19.01
CA VAL A 58 -1.84 6.45 -19.34
C VAL A 58 -1.05 7.02 -20.50
N ASP A 59 0.21 7.40 -20.26
CA ASP A 59 1.10 8.02 -21.25
C ASP A 59 0.49 9.24 -21.99
N GLY A 60 -0.34 10.05 -21.32
CA GLY A 60 -1.03 11.20 -21.92
C GLY A 60 -2.43 10.91 -22.48
N ASP A 61 -2.84 9.64 -22.53
CA ASP A 61 -4.20 9.25 -22.88
C ASP A 61 -5.14 9.23 -21.66
N MET A 62 -5.95 10.28 -21.54
CA MET A 62 -6.99 10.38 -20.51
C MET A 62 -8.09 9.33 -20.70
N ARG A 63 -8.40 8.59 -19.64
CA ARG A 63 -9.41 7.52 -19.61
C ARG A 63 -10.39 7.70 -18.46
N TRP A 64 -11.65 7.38 -18.74
CA TRP A 64 -12.71 7.25 -17.75
C TRP A 64 -13.22 5.80 -17.73
N ARG A 65 -13.21 5.17 -16.56
CA ARG A 65 -13.66 3.77 -16.38
C ARG A 65 -14.36 3.57 -15.05
N SER A 66 -15.34 2.68 -15.05
CA SER A 66 -16.04 2.19 -13.86
C SER A 66 -15.70 0.71 -13.67
N TYR A 67 -15.27 0.35 -12.48
CA TYR A 67 -14.86 -1.02 -12.15
C TYR A 67 -15.80 -1.63 -11.11
N ASN A 68 -16.27 -2.84 -11.41
CA ASN A 68 -17.17 -3.59 -10.54
C ASN A 68 -16.42 -4.53 -9.57
N SER A 69 -15.09 -4.62 -9.67
CA SER A 69 -14.27 -5.53 -8.88
C SER A 69 -12.86 -5.00 -8.68
N ALA A 70 -12.32 -5.26 -7.49
CA ALA A 70 -10.94 -4.93 -7.14
C ALA A 70 -9.89 -5.55 -8.02
N LEU A 71 -10.12 -6.78 -8.46
CA LEU A 71 -9.19 -7.45 -9.37
C LEU A 71 -9.11 -6.73 -10.72
N SER A 72 -10.23 -6.18 -11.22
CA SER A 72 -10.25 -5.55 -12.55
C SER A 72 -9.39 -4.30 -12.64
N TRP A 73 -9.38 -3.42 -11.63
CA TRP A 73 -8.48 -2.26 -11.64
C TRP A 73 -7.04 -2.68 -11.37
N ARG A 74 -6.80 -3.64 -10.46
CA ARG A 74 -5.45 -4.15 -10.18
C ARG A 74 -4.80 -4.69 -11.46
N ILE A 75 -5.55 -5.45 -12.27
CA ILE A 75 -5.10 -5.95 -13.57
C ILE A 75 -4.83 -4.81 -14.56
N THR A 76 -5.68 -3.77 -14.60
CA THR A 76 -5.44 -2.61 -15.47
C THR A 76 -4.14 -1.90 -15.11
N MET A 77 -3.91 -1.68 -13.81
CA MET A 77 -2.67 -1.05 -13.32
C MET A 77 -1.46 -1.96 -13.61
N LEU A 78 -1.60 -3.27 -13.39
CA LEU A 78 -0.56 -4.24 -13.69
C LEU A 78 -0.10 -4.15 -15.14
N LEU A 79 -1.02 -4.26 -16.09
CA LEU A 79 -0.70 -4.24 -17.53
C LEU A 79 0.03 -2.96 -17.91
N ALA A 80 -0.46 -1.80 -17.45
CA ALA A 80 0.21 -0.53 -17.75
C ALA A 80 1.63 -0.49 -17.14
N LEU A 81 1.79 -0.95 -15.90
CA LEU A 81 3.06 -0.85 -15.18
C LEU A 81 4.09 -1.89 -15.66
N THR A 82 3.68 -3.08 -16.09
CA THR A 82 4.58 -4.09 -16.67
C THR A 82 5.02 -3.72 -18.08
N GLU A 83 4.20 -2.96 -18.81
CA GLU A 83 4.54 -2.32 -20.09
C GLU A 83 5.40 -1.05 -19.92
N ASN A 84 5.84 -0.72 -18.69
CA ASN A 84 6.61 0.47 -18.36
C ASN A 84 5.92 1.79 -18.77
N ARG A 85 4.58 1.78 -18.79
CA ARG A 85 3.76 2.97 -19.04
C ARG A 85 3.61 3.79 -17.77
N THR A 86 3.47 5.10 -17.93
CA THR A 86 3.20 6.00 -16.83
C THR A 86 1.71 6.09 -16.60
N VAL A 87 1.26 5.80 -15.38
CA VAL A 87 -0.15 5.95 -14.99
C VAL A 87 -0.28 7.11 -14.01
N THR A 88 -1.19 8.04 -14.27
CA THR A 88 -1.51 9.13 -13.33
C THR A 88 -2.99 9.08 -12.97
N ILE A 89 -3.30 8.95 -11.68
CA ILE A 89 -4.69 9.00 -11.20
C ILE A 89 -5.08 10.47 -10.98
N HIS A 90 -6.19 10.90 -11.58
CA HIS A 90 -6.72 12.26 -11.42
C HIS A 90 -7.91 12.31 -10.47
N GLU A 91 -8.83 11.37 -10.62
CA GLU A 91 -10.03 11.23 -9.79
C GLU A 91 -10.29 9.75 -9.48
N MET A 92 -10.84 9.51 -8.30
CA MET A 92 -11.25 8.19 -7.88
C MET A 92 -12.46 8.29 -6.95
N ASP A 93 -13.42 7.41 -7.18
CA ASP A 93 -14.69 7.29 -6.47
C ASP A 93 -15.67 8.46 -6.69
N GLN A 94 -15.32 9.68 -6.22
CA GLN A 94 -16.13 10.90 -6.37
C GLN A 94 -15.25 12.10 -6.72
N PRO A 95 -15.79 13.13 -7.41
CA PRO A 95 -15.04 14.33 -7.77
C PRO A 95 -14.33 15.00 -6.58
N GLY A 96 -13.03 15.21 -6.73
CA GLY A 96 -12.11 15.79 -5.75
C GLY A 96 -11.79 14.90 -4.56
N ARG A 97 -12.44 13.74 -4.38
CA ARG A 97 -12.25 12.90 -3.19
C ARG A 97 -10.83 12.36 -3.12
N TYR A 98 -10.31 11.85 -4.23
CA TYR A 98 -8.93 11.35 -4.31
C TYR A 98 -7.93 12.41 -3.85
N ARG A 99 -8.02 13.64 -4.36
CA ARG A 99 -7.11 14.74 -4.01
C ARG A 99 -7.25 15.22 -2.56
N ARG A 100 -8.46 15.18 -1.98
CA ARG A 100 -8.67 15.50 -0.56
C ARG A 100 -8.09 14.43 0.37
N MET A 101 -8.24 13.16 0.00
CA MET A 101 -7.72 12.04 0.78
C MET A 101 -6.21 11.89 0.62
N PHE A 102 -5.69 12.05 -0.60
CA PHE A 102 -4.29 11.89 -0.96
C PHE A 102 -3.73 13.18 -1.60
N PRO A 103 -3.63 14.29 -0.83
CA PRO A 103 -3.05 15.51 -1.36
C PRO A 103 -1.58 15.31 -1.73
N ALA A 104 -1.08 16.11 -2.67
CA ALA A 104 0.29 15.98 -3.17
C ALA A 104 1.36 16.06 -2.06
N THR A 105 1.11 16.83 -0.99
CA THR A 105 1.98 16.91 0.19
C THR A 105 2.06 15.58 0.94
N LEU A 106 0.93 14.89 1.13
CA LEU A 106 0.87 13.56 1.73
C LEU A 106 1.60 12.53 0.86
N LEU A 107 1.32 12.51 -0.45
CA LEU A 107 1.96 11.57 -1.37
C LEU A 107 3.49 11.76 -1.41
N ARG A 108 3.98 13.01 -1.42
CA ARG A 108 5.42 13.30 -1.32
C ARG A 108 6.04 12.81 -0.02
N ARG A 109 5.35 12.99 1.12
CA ARG A 109 5.82 12.49 2.42
C ARG A 109 5.85 10.96 2.47
N LEU A 110 4.81 10.30 1.97
CA LEU A 110 4.78 8.83 1.82
C LEU A 110 5.93 8.33 0.92
N GLN A 111 6.22 9.03 -0.19
CA GLN A 111 7.33 8.72 -1.08
C GLN A 111 8.69 8.89 -0.38
N TRP A 112 8.85 9.93 0.43
CA TRP A 112 10.06 10.11 1.25
C TRP A 112 10.26 8.99 2.27
N HIS A 113 9.16 8.49 2.85
CA HIS A 113 9.18 7.36 3.79
C HIS A 113 9.43 6.01 3.10
N ALA A 114 9.40 5.93 1.77
CA ALA A 114 9.69 4.70 1.02
C ALA A 114 11.19 4.33 0.98
N ARG A 115 12.04 5.03 1.73
CA ARG A 115 13.46 4.71 1.88
C ARG A 115 13.66 3.27 2.39
N PRO A 116 14.58 2.50 1.80
CA PRO A 116 14.88 1.15 2.27
C PRO A 116 15.28 1.13 3.75
N LYS A 117 14.84 0.09 4.47
CA LYS A 117 15.20 -0.15 5.88
C LYS A 117 14.91 1.04 6.79
N ALA A 118 13.86 1.81 6.51
CA ALA A 118 13.41 2.89 7.36
C ALA A 118 12.39 2.40 8.39
N ASP A 119 12.42 2.98 9.59
CA ASP A 119 11.44 2.79 10.66
C ASP A 119 10.87 4.15 11.10
N PHE A 120 10.24 4.83 10.15
CA PHE A 120 9.68 6.16 10.39
C PHE A 120 8.30 6.08 11.05
N PRO A 121 7.87 7.15 11.75
CA PRO A 121 6.49 7.29 12.20
C PRO A 121 5.47 7.18 11.05
N PRO A 122 4.27 6.65 11.29
CA PRO A 122 3.19 6.68 10.31
C PRO A 122 2.94 8.10 9.79
N VAL A 123 2.67 8.22 8.50
CA VAL A 123 2.52 9.51 7.81
C VAL A 123 1.12 10.06 7.94
N ALA A 124 0.11 9.20 7.92
CA ALA A 124 -1.29 9.61 7.97
C ALA A 124 -2.15 8.56 8.65
N ARG A 125 -3.22 9.03 9.29
CA ARG A 125 -4.30 8.21 9.84
C ARG A 125 -5.58 8.47 9.08
N PHE A 126 -6.27 7.39 8.77
CA PHE A 126 -7.61 7.40 8.22
C PHE A 126 -8.52 6.65 9.17
N TYR A 127 -9.75 7.13 9.35
CA TYR A 127 -10.74 6.46 10.18
C TYR A 127 -12.12 6.56 9.54
N ASP A 128 -13.01 5.62 9.89
CA ASP A 128 -14.42 5.69 9.53
C ASP A 128 -15.20 6.40 10.65
N PRO A 129 -15.77 7.59 10.41
CA PRO A 129 -16.55 8.31 11.42
C PRO A 129 -17.79 7.56 11.91
N HIS A 130 -18.28 6.59 11.13
CA HIS A 130 -19.48 5.81 11.45
C HIS A 130 -19.16 4.37 11.86
N GLY A 131 -17.88 4.04 11.97
CA GLY A 131 -17.40 2.70 12.22
C GLY A 131 -16.23 2.67 13.18
N LYS A 132 -15.56 1.51 13.24
CA LYS A 132 -14.34 1.30 14.03
C LYS A 132 -13.10 1.17 13.16
N ALA A 133 -13.26 1.31 11.85
CA ALA A 133 -12.16 1.15 10.90
C ALA A 133 -11.13 2.27 11.08
N VAL A 134 -9.87 1.88 11.23
CA VAL A 134 -8.69 2.75 11.35
C VAL A 134 -7.61 2.18 10.45
N LEU A 135 -6.87 3.08 9.80
CA LEU A 135 -5.77 2.76 8.91
C LEU A 135 -4.64 3.79 9.09
N LEU A 136 -3.46 3.32 9.43
CA LEU A 136 -2.23 4.11 9.51
C LEU A 136 -1.37 3.83 8.28
N MET A 137 -1.12 4.85 7.47
CA MET A 137 -0.26 4.76 6.28
C MET A 137 1.18 5.11 6.64
N THR A 138 2.14 4.37 6.08
CA THR A 138 3.54 4.47 6.53
C THR A 138 4.48 4.90 5.41
N ARG A 139 4.37 4.30 4.22
CA ARG A 139 5.17 4.65 3.05
C ARG A 139 4.41 4.41 1.75
N SER A 140 4.87 5.07 0.70
CA SER A 140 4.38 4.81 -0.67
C SER A 140 5.02 3.55 -1.24
N ARG A 141 4.28 2.90 -2.15
CA ARG A 141 4.74 1.85 -3.04
C ARG A 141 4.29 2.15 -4.46
N LEU A 142 5.01 1.57 -5.41
CA LEU A 142 4.64 1.53 -6.82
C LEU A 142 4.29 2.93 -7.34
N CYS A 143 5.23 3.87 -7.17
CA CYS A 143 5.12 5.27 -7.63
C CYS A 143 3.86 6.01 -7.14
N GLY A 144 3.38 5.74 -5.92
CA GLY A 144 2.22 6.45 -5.38
C GLY A 144 0.88 5.77 -5.64
N HIS A 145 0.84 4.60 -6.29
CA HIS A 145 -0.41 3.85 -6.51
C HIS A 145 -0.80 2.95 -5.33
N ALA A 146 0.15 2.68 -4.44
CA ALA A 146 -0.05 1.83 -3.28
C ALA A 146 0.67 2.40 -2.05
N VAL A 147 0.34 1.85 -0.88
CA VAL A 147 0.92 2.21 0.40
C VAL A 147 1.08 0.98 1.28
N ASP A 148 2.05 1.00 2.19
CA ASP A 148 2.00 0.12 3.35
C ASP A 148 1.07 0.70 4.41
N ALA A 149 0.22 -0.15 4.98
CA ALA A 149 -0.78 0.26 5.94
C ALA A 149 -0.93 -0.73 7.09
N LEU A 150 -1.00 -0.21 8.32
CA LEU A 150 -1.49 -0.91 9.50
C LEU A 150 -2.98 -0.60 9.65
N HIS A 151 -3.85 -1.60 9.58
CA HIS A 151 -5.30 -1.39 9.60
C HIS A 151 -6.03 -2.48 10.40
N ASN A 152 -7.25 -2.19 10.86
CA ASN A 152 -8.10 -3.11 11.64
C ASN A 152 -9.38 -3.52 10.89
N LEU A 153 -9.33 -3.55 9.56
CA LEU A 153 -10.49 -3.88 8.72
C LEU A 153 -10.91 -5.36 8.82
N THR A 154 -10.10 -6.25 9.39
CA THR A 154 -10.36 -7.69 9.46
C THR A 154 -10.95 -8.10 10.80
N ASP A 155 -11.66 -9.23 10.85
CA ASP A 155 -12.15 -9.80 12.12
C ASP A 155 -11.04 -10.41 12.99
N GLY A 156 -9.86 -10.67 12.42
CA GLY A 156 -8.72 -11.33 13.07
C GLY A 156 -7.77 -10.39 13.83
N GLY A 157 -8.10 -9.11 13.92
CA GLY A 157 -7.27 -8.07 14.53
C GLY A 157 -6.52 -7.20 13.50
N PRO A 158 -5.55 -6.38 13.97
CA PRO A 158 -4.75 -5.52 13.11
C PRO A 158 -3.89 -6.30 12.13
N VAL A 159 -3.81 -5.79 10.91
CA VAL A 159 -2.99 -6.34 9.82
C VAL A 159 -2.07 -5.25 9.31
N PHE A 160 -0.80 -5.59 9.09
CA PHE A 160 0.16 -4.72 8.42
C PHE A 160 0.49 -5.30 7.06
N GLN A 161 0.07 -4.63 5.99
CA GLN A 161 0.20 -5.14 4.63
C GLN A 161 0.26 -4.01 3.58
N PRO A 162 0.75 -4.29 2.36
CA PRO A 162 0.68 -3.37 1.26
C PRO A 162 -0.75 -3.35 0.69
N LEU A 163 -1.28 -2.16 0.45
CA LEU A 163 -2.62 -1.93 -0.07
C LEU A 163 -2.55 -1.03 -1.30
N TRP A 164 -3.34 -1.35 -2.32
CA TRP A 164 -3.59 -0.41 -3.40
C TRP A 164 -4.43 0.75 -2.87
N ILE A 165 -4.09 1.97 -3.26
CA ILE A 165 -4.91 3.13 -2.90
C ILE A 165 -6.33 2.96 -3.46
N SER A 166 -6.47 2.34 -4.63
CA SER A 166 -7.78 2.02 -5.19
C SER A 166 -8.62 1.07 -4.36
N ASP A 167 -8.01 0.10 -3.66
CA ASP A 167 -8.75 -0.75 -2.74
C ASP A 167 -9.27 0.04 -1.53
N ILE A 168 -8.46 0.96 -0.99
CA ILE A 168 -8.85 1.86 0.10
C ILE A 168 -10.01 2.76 -0.35
N MET A 169 -9.91 3.32 -1.55
CA MET A 169 -10.95 4.19 -2.11
C MET A 169 -12.25 3.44 -2.40
N ALA A 170 -12.17 2.16 -2.79
CA ALA A 170 -13.31 1.29 -3.07
C ALA A 170 -14.16 0.93 -1.83
N LEU A 171 -13.60 1.04 -0.62
CA LEU A 171 -14.30 0.74 0.63
C LEU A 171 -15.63 1.52 0.75
N ARG A 172 -15.65 2.80 0.36
CA ARG A 172 -16.87 3.62 0.41
C ARG A 172 -17.92 3.17 -0.60
N PRO A 173 -17.67 3.19 -1.92
CA PRO A 173 -18.72 2.84 -2.88
C PRO A 173 -19.14 1.37 -2.76
N MET A 174 -18.23 0.44 -2.43
CA MET A 174 -18.56 -0.99 -2.39
C MET A 174 -19.18 -1.42 -1.06
N LEU A 175 -18.65 -0.93 0.06
CA LEU A 175 -19.01 -1.43 1.40
C LEU A 175 -19.67 -0.38 2.30
N GLY A 176 -19.72 0.88 1.88
CA GLY A 176 -20.21 1.99 2.70
C GLY A 176 -19.24 2.46 3.77
N ILE A 177 -18.00 1.94 3.80
CA ILE A 177 -16.98 2.32 4.78
C ILE A 177 -16.34 3.63 4.31
N GLY A 178 -16.77 4.74 4.91
CA GLY A 178 -16.44 6.10 4.50
C GLY A 178 -15.19 6.64 5.19
N LEU A 179 -14.02 6.09 4.88
CA LEU A 179 -12.77 6.59 5.47
C LEU A 179 -12.56 8.08 5.18
N VAL A 180 -12.24 8.84 6.23
CA VAL A 180 -11.79 10.23 6.19
C VAL A 180 -10.36 10.33 6.71
N ARG A 181 -9.61 11.33 6.24
CA ARG A 181 -8.26 11.61 6.72
C ARG A 181 -8.37 12.40 8.03
N ASP A 182 -7.56 12.01 9.01
CA ASP A 182 -7.41 12.73 10.26
C ASP A 182 -6.39 13.86 10.06
N ASP A 183 -6.87 15.11 9.99
CA ASP A 183 -6.03 16.30 9.83
C ASP A 183 -5.24 16.64 11.10
N THR A 184 -5.63 16.09 12.25
CA THR A 184 -4.98 16.34 13.55
C THR A 184 -3.94 15.30 13.92
N PHE A 185 -3.89 14.20 13.17
CA PHE A 185 -2.96 13.11 13.41
C PHE A 185 -1.50 13.56 13.24
N SER A 186 -0.70 13.36 14.28
CA SER A 186 0.71 13.69 14.28
C SER A 186 1.52 12.61 15.00
N ALA A 187 2.08 11.67 14.23
CA ALA A 187 2.93 10.61 14.76
C ALA A 187 4.37 11.04 15.01
N SER A 188 4.85 10.70 16.21
CA SER A 188 6.23 10.84 16.70
C SER A 188 6.87 9.47 16.98
N MET A 189 6.10 8.48 17.40
CA MET A 189 6.58 7.11 17.61
C MET A 189 6.83 6.40 16.27
N PRO A 190 7.87 5.56 16.15
CA PRO A 190 8.14 4.81 14.92
C PRO A 190 7.08 3.74 14.65
N ILE A 191 6.91 3.32 13.40
CA ILE A 191 5.94 2.27 13.04
C ILE A 191 6.20 0.95 13.80
N SER A 192 7.45 0.59 14.09
CA SER A 192 7.79 -0.57 14.93
C SER A 192 7.06 -0.57 16.27
N ALA A 193 6.95 0.59 16.94
CA ALA A 193 6.23 0.73 18.20
C ALA A 193 4.73 0.45 18.04
N TYR A 194 4.10 0.96 16.99
CA TYR A 194 2.69 0.67 16.69
C TYR A 194 2.48 -0.81 16.36
N LEU A 195 3.42 -1.46 15.68
CA LEU A 195 3.33 -2.89 15.34
C LEU A 195 3.46 -3.77 16.58
N GLU A 196 4.42 -3.47 17.45
CA GLU A 196 4.58 -4.16 18.74
C GLU A 196 3.31 -4.03 19.60
N ALA A 197 2.82 -2.80 19.77
CA ALA A 197 1.59 -2.55 20.53
C ALA A 197 0.37 -3.24 19.90
N ALA A 198 0.26 -3.23 18.57
CA ALA A 198 -0.82 -3.91 17.86
C ALA A 198 -0.79 -5.43 18.03
N GLY A 199 0.40 -6.03 18.06
CA GLY A 199 0.59 -7.45 18.32
C GLY A 199 0.16 -7.83 19.74
N THR A 200 0.58 -7.04 20.72
CA THR A 200 0.30 -7.28 22.14
C THR A 200 -1.16 -7.04 22.51
N HIS A 201 -1.75 -5.94 22.03
CA HIS A 201 -3.10 -5.51 22.43
C HIS A 201 -4.20 -5.91 21.45
N ARG A 202 -3.84 -6.52 20.31
CA ARG A 202 -4.79 -6.94 19.27
C ARG A 202 -5.68 -5.81 18.75
N ARG A 203 -5.19 -4.56 18.80
CA ARG A 203 -5.83 -3.36 18.24
C ARG A 203 -4.79 -2.31 17.86
N ILE A 204 -5.16 -1.37 17.00
CA ILE A 204 -4.31 -0.20 16.76
C ILE A 204 -4.43 0.73 17.97
N VAL A 205 -3.31 1.01 18.61
CA VAL A 205 -3.20 1.87 19.79
C VAL A 205 -2.97 3.31 19.33
N GLU A 206 -3.70 4.25 19.94
CA GLU A 206 -3.51 5.68 19.69
C GLU A 206 -2.28 6.20 20.44
N GLU A 207 -1.67 7.25 19.92
CA GLU A 207 -0.32 7.64 20.35
C GLU A 207 -0.18 8.10 21.82
N PRO A 208 -1.14 8.82 22.43
CA PRO A 208 -1.04 9.15 23.85
C PRO A 208 -0.90 7.89 24.72
N GLU A 209 -1.66 6.85 24.40
CA GLU A 209 -1.54 5.55 25.07
C GLU A 209 -0.19 4.91 24.73
N LEU A 210 0.17 4.83 23.43
CA LEU A 210 1.42 4.23 22.96
C LEU A 210 2.66 4.82 23.65
N SER A 211 2.69 6.13 23.85
CA SER A 211 3.82 6.85 24.47
C SER A 211 4.05 6.49 25.94
N SER A 212 3.03 5.97 26.61
CA SER A 212 3.08 5.54 28.02
C SER A 212 3.42 4.06 28.19
N MET A 213 3.49 3.30 27.08
CA MET A 213 3.67 1.86 27.12
C MET A 213 5.15 1.48 27.30
N SER A 214 5.38 0.42 28.08
CA SER A 214 6.69 -0.23 28.15
C SER A 214 6.86 -1.18 26.96
N LEU A 215 7.41 -0.65 25.87
CA LEU A 215 7.73 -1.41 24.66
C LEU A 215 9.12 -2.04 24.77
N THR A 216 9.25 -3.28 24.32
CA THR A 216 10.49 -4.08 24.32
C THR A 216 11.35 -3.84 23.09
N GLY A 217 10.78 -3.25 22.03
CA GLY A 217 11.43 -3.11 20.73
C GLY A 217 11.37 -4.38 19.87
N THR A 218 10.69 -5.43 20.35
CA THR A 218 10.55 -6.71 19.63
C THR A 218 9.27 -6.71 18.80
N VAL A 219 9.41 -6.64 17.48
CA VAL A 219 8.26 -6.67 16.57
C VAL A 219 8.04 -8.08 16.02
N THR A 220 6.98 -8.73 16.50
CA THR A 220 6.49 -9.97 15.87
C THR A 220 5.60 -9.63 14.68
N PRO A 221 5.79 -10.25 13.50
CA PRO A 221 4.89 -10.05 12.38
C PRO A 221 3.42 -10.33 12.74
N LEU A 222 2.55 -9.37 12.47
CA LEU A 222 1.11 -9.52 12.61
C LEU A 222 0.58 -10.55 11.61
N ALA A 223 -0.45 -11.29 12.01
CA ALA A 223 -1.08 -12.29 11.15
C ALA A 223 -1.66 -11.62 9.89
N VAL A 224 -1.26 -12.10 8.72
CA VAL A 224 -1.80 -11.66 7.43
C VAL A 224 -2.75 -12.75 6.92
N PRO A 225 -4.00 -12.43 6.58
CA PRO A 225 -4.92 -13.40 5.97
C PRO A 225 -4.34 -13.96 4.66
N PRO A 226 -4.60 -15.24 4.34
CA PRO A 226 -4.06 -15.84 3.12
C PRO A 226 -4.66 -15.22 1.85
N SER A 227 -3.83 -15.03 0.83
CA SER A 227 -4.27 -14.60 -0.49
C SER A 227 -5.23 -15.59 -1.14
N SER A 228 -6.17 -15.10 -1.93
CA SER A 228 -7.06 -15.90 -2.78
C SER A 228 -6.31 -16.66 -3.86
N ARG A 229 -6.94 -17.72 -4.37
CA ARG A 229 -6.45 -18.44 -5.56
C ARG A 229 -6.36 -17.52 -6.77
N SER A 230 -7.28 -16.56 -6.92
CA SER A 230 -7.29 -15.60 -8.02
C SER A 230 -6.08 -14.67 -7.98
N VAL A 231 -5.77 -14.09 -6.82
CA VAL A 231 -4.56 -13.26 -6.64
C VAL A 231 -3.29 -14.08 -6.83
N ALA A 232 -3.23 -15.28 -6.26
CA ALA A 232 -2.10 -16.19 -6.44
C ALA A 232 -1.89 -16.59 -7.92
N ALA A 233 -2.97 -16.83 -8.67
CA ALA A 233 -2.91 -17.16 -10.09
C ALA A 233 -2.40 -15.99 -10.93
N ILE A 234 -2.84 -14.76 -10.64
CA ILE A 234 -2.31 -13.54 -11.28
C ILE A 234 -0.80 -13.44 -11.03
N PHE A 235 -0.36 -13.57 -9.77
CA PHE A 235 1.07 -13.52 -9.45
C PHE A 235 1.86 -14.63 -10.15
N GLN A 236 1.30 -15.84 -10.24
CA GLN A 236 1.93 -16.97 -10.92
C GLN A 236 2.07 -16.71 -12.43
N GLN A 237 1.05 -16.13 -13.06
CA GLN A 237 1.12 -15.72 -14.45
C GLN A 237 2.20 -14.64 -14.67
N GLU A 238 2.32 -13.67 -13.78
CA GLU A 238 3.38 -12.66 -13.86
C GLU A 238 4.78 -13.27 -13.65
N CYS A 239 4.93 -14.24 -12.76
CA CYS A 239 6.18 -14.97 -12.58
C CYS A 239 6.61 -15.73 -13.85
N HIS A 240 5.65 -16.20 -14.65
CA HIS A 240 5.94 -16.88 -15.92
C HIS A 240 6.54 -15.90 -16.95
N HIS A 241 5.98 -14.70 -17.05
CA HIS A 241 6.47 -13.67 -17.98
C HIS A 241 7.72 -12.95 -17.44
N ASN A 242 7.91 -12.92 -16.12
CA ASN A 242 9.04 -12.26 -15.47
C ASN A 242 9.63 -13.16 -14.36
N PRO A 243 10.62 -14.03 -14.71
CA PRO A 243 11.23 -14.95 -13.76
C PRO A 243 11.90 -14.29 -12.55
N ALA A 244 12.25 -13.00 -12.63
CA ALA A 244 12.80 -12.27 -11.48
C ALA A 244 11.76 -12.10 -10.36
N LEU A 245 10.46 -12.01 -10.70
CA LEU A 245 9.38 -11.96 -9.69
C LEU A 245 9.26 -13.27 -8.90
N ALA A 246 9.57 -14.41 -9.53
CA ALA A 246 9.51 -15.71 -8.85
C ALA A 246 10.47 -15.80 -7.65
N LYS A 247 11.61 -15.10 -7.71
CA LYS A 247 12.60 -15.02 -6.62
C LYS A 247 12.10 -14.21 -5.42
N LEU A 248 11.06 -13.40 -5.60
CA LEU A 248 10.46 -12.56 -4.56
C LEU A 248 9.28 -13.25 -3.85
N ARG A 249 9.01 -14.52 -4.16
CA ARG A 249 7.96 -15.30 -3.50
C ARG A 249 8.26 -15.45 -2.00
N GLY A 250 7.24 -15.23 -1.17
CA GLY A 250 7.35 -15.34 0.29
C GLY A 250 7.99 -14.13 0.96
N ARG A 251 8.45 -13.14 0.17
CA ARG A 251 8.92 -11.86 0.70
C ARG A 251 7.78 -11.16 1.45
N THR A 252 8.11 -10.58 2.60
CA THR A 252 7.16 -9.83 3.41
C THR A 252 7.48 -8.34 3.42
N ILE A 253 6.49 -7.50 3.73
CA ILE A 253 6.75 -6.05 3.85
C ILE A 253 7.68 -5.72 5.02
N TYR A 254 7.74 -6.58 6.05
CA TYR A 254 8.59 -6.39 7.25
C TYR A 254 10.07 -6.29 6.87
N GLU A 255 10.52 -7.02 5.84
CA GLU A 255 11.90 -6.95 5.33
C GLU A 255 12.26 -5.59 4.72
N ASN A 256 11.30 -4.69 4.50
CA ASN A 256 11.56 -3.33 4.02
C ASN A 256 11.75 -2.31 5.15
N TYR A 257 11.57 -2.72 6.41
CA TYR A 257 11.71 -1.90 7.61
C TYR A 257 12.94 -2.32 8.40
N ALA A 258 13.57 -1.38 9.11
CA ALA A 258 14.58 -1.69 10.13
C ALA A 258 13.88 -1.96 11.46
N LEU A 259 13.13 -3.06 11.52
CA LEU A 259 12.48 -3.49 12.76
C LEU A 259 13.54 -4.11 13.65
N GLY A 260 13.57 -3.72 14.93
CA GLY A 260 14.54 -4.20 15.91
C GLY A 260 14.71 -5.72 15.82
N ALA A 261 15.93 -6.16 15.52
CA ALA A 261 16.26 -7.56 15.56
C ALA A 261 16.14 -7.99 17.02
N GLY A 262 15.14 -8.83 17.35
CA GLY A 262 15.35 -9.78 18.42
C GLY A 262 16.63 -10.52 18.06
N CYS A 263 17.66 -10.43 18.89
CA CYS A 263 18.84 -11.28 18.76
C CYS A 263 18.35 -12.72 18.67
N SER A 264 18.44 -13.29 17.47
CA SER A 264 18.32 -14.72 17.22
C SER A 264 19.37 -15.49 18.01
#